data_AF-A0A6G1KNR2-F1
#
_entry.id   AF-A0A6G1KNR2-F1
#
_cell.length_a   1.000
_cell.length_b   1.000
_cell.length_c   1.000
_cell.angle_alpha   90.00
_cell.angle_beta   90.00
_cell.angle_gamma   90.00
#
_symmetry.space_group_name_H-M   'P 1'
#
loop_
_entity.id
_entity.type
_entity.pdbx_description
1 polymer ?
#
loop_
_entity_poly.entity_id
_entity_poly.type
_entity_poly.pdbx_seq_one_letter_code
_entity_poly.pdbx_strand_id
1 'polypeptide(L)'
;MEEVRAAAGYDMLQWDTFQMVTRRLARELVEEYPDRTWANVPANKQEDVRNWVNAHLASKDIPAATDGVIRWRMAICVRDFVRSSKKAASSSAADVADVADAAAASASIRIYDPVRNTWTDRSL
;
A
#
# COMPACT_ATOMS: atom_id res chain seq x y z
N MET A 1 17.02 9.12 1.96
CA MET A 1 16.66 8.13 3.01
C MET A 1 17.76 7.95 4.05
N GLU A 2 19.02 8.26 3.74
CA GLU A 2 20.16 8.08 4.64
C GLU A 2 20.22 9.13 5.77
N GLU A 3 19.82 10.38 5.51
CA GLU A 3 19.86 11.49 6.49
C GLU A 3 18.93 11.28 7.69
N VAL A 4 17.73 10.71 7.49
CA VAL A 4 16.76 10.50 8.59
C VAL A 4 17.19 9.31 9.47
N ARG A 5 17.84 8.31 8.88
CA ARG A 5 18.40 7.17 9.61
C ARG A 5 19.60 7.59 10.44
N ALA A 6 20.50 8.39 9.87
CA ALA A 6 21.65 8.96 10.57
C ALA A 6 21.20 9.89 11.72
N ALA A 7 20.18 10.73 11.49
CA ALA A 7 19.60 11.59 12.52
C ALA A 7 18.93 10.81 13.67
N ALA A 8 18.49 9.57 13.43
CA ALA A 8 17.89 8.71 14.45
C ALA A 8 18.90 7.80 15.17
N GLY A 9 20.16 7.75 14.72
CA GLY A 9 21.21 6.94 15.35
C GLY A 9 20.98 5.43 15.25
N TYR A 10 20.15 4.96 14.31
CA TYR A 10 19.77 3.55 14.22
C TYR A 10 20.69 2.69 13.35
N ASP A 11 21.04 1.51 13.89
CA ASP A 11 21.63 0.42 13.12
C ASP A 11 20.64 -0.14 12.06
N MET A 12 21.13 -0.88 11.06
CA MET A 12 20.29 -1.40 9.96
C MET A 12 19.14 -2.26 10.47
N LEU A 13 19.41 -3.14 11.42
CA LEU A 13 18.41 -4.04 11.99
C LEU A 13 17.36 -3.28 12.82
N GLN A 14 17.80 -2.25 13.54
CA GLN A 14 16.92 -1.36 14.31
C GLN A 14 16.01 -0.56 13.37
N TRP A 15 16.58 -0.05 12.28
CA TRP A 15 15.84 0.68 11.26
C TRP A 15 14.83 -0.22 10.52
N ASP A 16 15.20 -1.46 10.21
CA ASP A 16 14.28 -2.41 9.58
C ASP A 16 13.11 -2.75 10.51
N THR A 17 13.39 -3.02 11.79
CA THR A 17 12.36 -3.25 12.81
C THR A 17 11.40 -2.07 12.92
N PHE A 18 11.93 -0.84 13.00
CA PHE A 18 11.14 0.39 13.01
C PHE A 18 10.28 0.53 11.75
N GLN A 19 10.84 0.27 10.57
CA GLN A 19 10.11 0.35 9.30
C GLN A 19 9.00 -0.69 9.20
N MET A 20 9.24 -1.91 9.67
CA MET A 20 8.28 -3.01 9.67
C MET A 20 7.09 -2.67 10.57
N VAL A 21 7.37 -2.25 11.79
CA VAL A 21 6.37 -1.86 12.80
C VAL A 21 5.53 -0.69 12.32
N THR A 22 6.15 0.39 11.84
CA THR A 22 5.43 1.58 11.37
C THR A 22 4.57 1.27 10.15
N ARG A 23 5.05 0.41 9.24
CA ARG A 23 4.26 -0.05 8.09
C ARG A 23 3.03 -0.86 8.52
N ARG A 24 3.15 -1.71 9.54
CA ARG A 24 2.01 -2.48 10.07
C ARG A 24 0.94 -1.55 10.66
N LEU A 25 1.35 -0.64 11.55
CA LEU A 25 0.43 0.32 12.18
C LEU A 25 -0.23 1.23 11.15
N ALA A 26 0.50 1.70 10.15
CA ALA A 26 -0.07 2.53 9.09
C ALA A 26 -1.14 1.80 8.27
N ARG A 27 -1.03 0.48 8.09
CA ARG A 27 -2.06 -0.33 7.45
C ARG A 27 -3.32 -0.38 8.31
N GLU A 28 -3.17 -0.76 9.59
CA GLU A 28 -4.28 -0.83 10.55
C GLU A 28 -5.00 0.54 10.64
N LEU A 29 -4.25 1.63 10.62
CA LEU A 29 -4.79 2.99 10.65
C LEU A 29 -5.62 3.34 9.41
N VAL A 30 -5.21 2.86 8.23
CA VAL A 30 -5.95 3.08 6.97
C VAL A 30 -7.19 2.20 6.89
N GLU A 31 -7.17 1.02 7.52
CA GLU A 31 -8.36 0.17 7.67
C GLU A 31 -9.39 0.81 8.63
N GLU A 32 -8.94 1.40 9.74
CA GLU A 32 -9.82 2.09 10.70
C GLU A 32 -10.33 3.44 10.17
N TYR A 33 -9.48 4.18 9.43
CA TYR A 33 -9.80 5.49 8.87
C TYR A 33 -9.51 5.54 7.36
N PRO A 34 -10.33 4.88 6.52
CA PRO A 34 -10.19 4.98 5.08
C PRO A 34 -10.28 6.46 4.67
N ASP A 35 -9.37 6.89 3.80
CA ASP A 35 -9.21 8.26 3.27
C ASP A 35 -8.59 9.33 4.18
N ARG A 36 -8.20 9.01 5.42
CA ARG A 36 -7.46 9.99 6.25
C ARG A 36 -5.96 9.96 5.98
N THR A 37 -5.36 11.14 5.97
CA THR A 37 -3.91 11.30 6.03
C THR A 37 -3.47 11.34 7.50
N TRP A 38 -2.20 11.00 7.77
CA TRP A 38 -1.65 11.04 9.14
C TRP A 38 -1.94 12.34 9.90
N ALA A 39 -1.85 13.50 9.22
CA ALA A 39 -2.12 14.80 9.83
C ALA A 39 -3.59 14.99 10.30
N ASN A 40 -4.53 14.24 9.70
CA ASN A 40 -5.96 14.31 9.99
C ASN A 40 -6.45 13.17 10.90
N VAL A 41 -5.53 12.31 11.35
CA VAL A 41 -5.82 11.27 12.36
C VAL A 41 -6.02 11.96 13.70
N PRO A 42 -6.99 11.52 14.53
CA PRO A 42 -7.19 12.08 15.87
C PRO A 42 -5.91 12.08 16.71
N ALA A 43 -5.66 13.16 17.47
CA ALA A 43 -4.42 13.34 18.22
C ALA A 43 -4.18 12.22 19.25
N ASN A 44 -5.24 11.71 19.89
CA ASN A 44 -5.18 10.56 20.78
C ASN A 44 -4.64 9.31 20.07
N LYS A 45 -5.11 9.03 18.85
CA LYS A 45 -4.61 7.91 18.06
C LYS A 45 -3.16 8.11 17.60
N GLN A 46 -2.77 9.35 17.30
CA GLN A 46 -1.37 9.65 16.97
C GLN A 46 -0.45 9.38 18.17
N GLU A 47 -0.90 9.74 19.38
CA GLU A 47 -0.20 9.48 20.63
C GLU A 47 -0.14 7.99 20.97
N ASP A 48 -1.25 7.24 20.79
CA ASP A 48 -1.29 5.79 20.97
C ASP A 48 -0.27 5.09 20.07
N VAL A 49 -0.22 5.45 18.78
CA VAL A 49 0.76 4.91 17.82
C VAL A 49 2.17 5.24 18.27
N ARG A 50 2.45 6.47 18.71
CA ARG A 50 3.78 6.89 19.18
C ARG A 50 4.21 6.06 20.40
N ASN A 51 3.34 5.94 21.39
CA ASN A 51 3.59 5.19 22.61
C ASN A 51 3.83 3.72 22.31
N TRP A 52 3.02 3.14 21.43
CA TRP A 52 3.17 1.74 21.02
C TRP A 52 4.49 1.50 20.28
N VAL A 53 4.84 2.36 19.31
CA VAL A 53 6.12 2.25 18.57
C VAL A 53 7.29 2.32 19.54
N ASN A 54 7.32 3.31 20.43
CA ASN A 54 8.42 3.47 21.38
C ASN A 54 8.48 2.33 22.40
N ALA A 55 7.35 1.82 22.88
CA ALA A 55 7.30 0.66 23.75
C ALA A 55 7.84 -0.61 23.03
N HIS A 56 7.49 -0.79 21.76
CA HIS A 56 7.97 -1.91 20.96
C HIS A 56 9.48 -1.83 20.68
N LEU A 57 9.99 -0.63 20.37
CA LEU A 57 11.42 -0.39 20.23
C LEU A 57 12.17 -0.65 21.55
N ALA A 58 11.64 -0.15 22.67
CA ALA A 58 12.23 -0.35 23.99
C ALA A 58 12.29 -1.84 24.39
N SER A 59 11.28 -2.63 24.04
CA SER A 59 11.27 -4.09 24.29
C SER A 59 12.38 -4.86 23.55
N LYS A 60 13.05 -4.23 22.58
CA LYS A 60 14.12 -4.79 21.76
C LYS A 60 15.46 -4.08 22.00
N ASP A 61 15.57 -3.31 23.08
CA ASP A 61 16.74 -2.48 23.40
C ASP A 61 17.10 -1.48 22.29
N ILE A 62 16.08 -1.00 21.56
CA ILE A 62 16.24 0.00 20.50
C ILE A 62 15.89 1.38 21.07
N PRO A 63 16.71 2.43 20.82
CA PRO A 63 16.41 3.79 21.25
C PRO A 63 15.03 4.25 20.79
N ALA A 64 14.34 5.04 21.61
CA ALA A 64 13.04 5.60 21.24
C ALA A 64 13.18 6.53 20.03
N ALA A 65 12.23 6.45 19.10
CA ALA A 65 12.23 7.30 17.92
C ALA A 65 11.71 8.68 18.31
N THR A 66 12.36 9.73 17.77
CA THR A 66 11.90 11.10 17.96
C THR A 66 10.54 11.31 17.29
N ASP A 67 9.75 12.25 17.81
CA ASP A 67 8.43 12.53 17.27
C ASP A 67 8.48 12.91 15.78
N GLY A 68 9.47 13.70 15.38
CA GLY A 68 9.66 14.10 13.98
C GLY A 68 9.84 12.89 13.05
N VAL A 69 10.59 11.88 13.47
CA VAL A 69 10.85 10.66 12.68
C VAL A 69 9.58 9.81 12.57
N ILE A 70 8.86 9.61 13.69
CA ILE A 70 7.59 8.86 13.69
C ILE A 70 6.56 9.57 12.81
N ARG A 71 6.38 10.89 12.99
CA ARG A 71 5.45 11.71 12.21
C ARG A 71 5.75 11.65 10.72
N TRP A 72 7.01 11.88 10.34
CA TRP A 72 7.45 11.79 8.94
C TRP A 72 7.15 10.41 8.37
N ARG A 73 7.50 9.36 9.11
CA ARG A 73 7.36 7.98 8.64
C ARG A 73 5.88 7.60 8.45
N MET A 74 5.04 7.87 9.44
CA MET A 74 3.60 7.61 9.36
C MET A 74 2.93 8.40 8.23
N ALA A 75 3.34 9.66 8.02
CA ALA A 75 2.80 10.47 6.93
C ALA A 75 3.12 9.94 5.52
N ILE A 76 4.22 9.19 5.37
CA ILE A 76 4.55 8.49 4.12
C ILE A 76 3.74 7.20 4.02
N CYS A 77 3.81 6.34 5.04
CA CYS A 77 3.17 5.02 4.98
C CYS A 77 1.65 5.11 4.82
N VAL A 78 0.97 5.95 5.61
CA VAL A 78 -0.49 6.13 5.51
C VAL A 78 -0.88 6.62 4.12
N ARG A 79 -0.13 7.57 3.55
CA ARG A 79 -0.36 8.08 2.19
C ARG A 79 -0.21 7.00 1.14
N ASP A 80 0.84 6.20 1.24
CA ASP A 80 1.11 5.11 0.30
C ASP A 80 0.00 4.05 0.35
N PHE A 81 -0.47 3.70 1.55
CA PHE A 81 -1.59 2.77 1.73
C PHE A 81 -2.90 3.33 1.19
N VAL A 82 -3.29 4.57 1.53
CA VAL A 82 -4.49 5.22 0.99
C VAL A 82 -4.44 5.26 -0.55
N ARG A 83 -3.30 5.62 -1.14
CA ARG A 83 -3.13 5.64 -2.60
C ARG A 83 -3.26 4.24 -3.21
N SER A 84 -2.69 3.24 -2.55
CA SER A 84 -2.75 1.85 -3.01
C SER A 84 -4.18 1.30 -2.96
N SER A 85 -4.92 1.59 -1.90
CA SER A 85 -6.34 1.20 -1.77
C SER A 85 -7.20 1.86 -2.84
N LYS A 86 -6.98 3.14 -3.14
CA LYS A 86 -7.69 3.84 -4.24
C LYS A 86 -7.37 3.25 -5.60
N LYS A 87 -6.10 2.93 -5.86
CA LYS A 87 -5.67 2.31 -7.12
C LYS A 87 -6.35 0.94 -7.30
N ALA A 88 -6.36 0.11 -6.27
CA ALA A 88 -7.03 -1.19 -6.30
C ALA A 88 -8.54 -1.06 -6.60
N ALA A 89 -9.22 -0.12 -5.95
CA ALA A 89 -10.64 0.15 -6.20
C ALA A 89 -10.91 0.62 -7.65
N SER A 90 -10.04 1.46 -8.21
CA SER A 90 -10.19 1.92 -9.59
C SER A 90 -9.92 0.84 -10.65
N SER A 91 -9.04 -0.11 -10.36
CA SER A 91 -8.80 -1.26 -11.25
C SER A 91 -10.00 -2.20 -11.25
N SER A 92 -10.51 -2.59 -10.07
CA SER A 92 -11.68 -3.46 -9.98
C SER A 92 -12.96 -2.87 -10.60
N ALA A 93 -13.13 -1.54 -10.57
CA ALA A 93 -14.23 -0.86 -11.26
C ALA A 93 -14.11 -0.90 -12.80
N ALA A 94 -12.88 -0.91 -13.33
CA ALA A 94 -12.64 -1.07 -14.76
C ALA A 94 -12.82 -2.53 -15.22
N ASP A 95 -12.41 -3.50 -14.40
CA ASP A 95 -12.57 -4.93 -14.70
C ASP A 95 -14.06 -5.35 -14.75
N VAL A 96 -14.93 -4.82 -13.88
CA VAL A 96 -16.38 -5.14 -13.91
C VAL A 96 -17.12 -4.48 -15.08
N ALA A 97 -16.61 -3.39 -15.63
CA ALA A 97 -17.17 -2.76 -16.82
C ALA A 97 -16.87 -3.57 -18.10
N ASP A 98 -15.72 -4.25 -18.14
CA ASP A 98 -15.31 -5.12 -19.26
C ASP A 98 -16.09 -6.45 -19.29
N VAL A 99 -16.37 -7.04 -18.11
CA VAL A 99 -17.11 -8.31 -18.01
C VAL A 99 -18.60 -8.17 -18.41
N ALA A 100 -19.19 -6.99 -18.24
CA ALA A 100 -20.58 -6.74 -18.64
C ALA A 100 -20.76 -6.64 -20.17
N ASP A 101 -19.72 -6.26 -20.91
CA ASP A 101 -19.70 -6.20 -22.39
C ASP A 101 -19.26 -7.55 -23.02
N ALA A 102 -18.69 -8.47 -22.24
CA ALA A 102 -18.27 -9.78 -22.73
C ALA A 102 -19.42 -10.81 -22.85
N ALA A 103 -20.59 -10.55 -22.24
CA ALA A 103 -21.72 -11.49 -22.27
C ALA A 103 -22.50 -11.52 -23.60
N ALA A 104 -22.21 -10.59 -24.53
CA ALA A 104 -22.88 -10.50 -25.83
C ALA A 104 -22.03 -11.00 -27.03
N ALA A 105 -20.74 -11.32 -26.83
CA ALA A 105 -19.85 -11.73 -27.91
C ALA A 105 -19.70 -13.25 -27.96
N SER A 106 -20.44 -13.87 -28.88
CA SER A 106 -20.29 -15.27 -29.29
C SER A 106 -18.82 -15.67 -29.45
N ALA A 107 -18.47 -16.84 -28.91
CA ALA A 107 -17.14 -17.43 -28.99
C ALA A 107 -16.77 -17.79 -30.45
N SER A 108 -16.22 -16.83 -31.18
CA SER A 108 -15.56 -17.09 -32.46
C SER A 108 -14.11 -17.50 -32.23
N ILE A 109 -13.75 -18.71 -32.65
CA ILE A 109 -12.35 -19.14 -32.73
C ILE A 109 -11.74 -18.62 -34.03
N ARG A 110 -10.63 -17.90 -33.92
CA ARG A 110 -9.83 -17.49 -35.08
C ARG A 110 -8.74 -18.51 -35.34
N ILE A 111 -8.76 -19.10 -36.53
CA ILE A 111 -7.75 -20.05 -36.98
C ILE A 111 -6.79 -19.30 -37.93
N TYR A 112 -5.49 -19.47 -37.70
CA TYR A 112 -4.45 -18.87 -38.53
C TYR A 112 -4.17 -19.74 -39.76
N ASP A 113 -4.24 -19.16 -40.96
CA ASP A 113 -3.82 -19.81 -42.22
C ASP A 113 -2.44 -19.27 -42.66
N PRO A 114 -1.37 -20.08 -42.58
CA PRO A 114 0.00 -19.64 -42.87
C PRO A 114 0.30 -19.44 -44.36
N VAL A 115 -0.49 -20.02 -45.28
CA VAL A 115 -0.24 -19.89 -46.73
C VAL A 115 -0.75 -18.54 -47.23
N ARG A 116 -1.87 -18.09 -46.66
CA ARG A 116 -2.51 -16.82 -47.02
C ARG A 116 -2.17 -15.68 -46.06
N ASN A 117 -1.52 -15.98 -44.94
CA ASN A 117 -1.17 -15.02 -43.89
C ASN A 117 -2.39 -14.20 -43.43
N THR A 118 -3.56 -14.85 -43.39
CA THR A 118 -4.84 -14.24 -43.02
C THR A 118 -5.49 -15.05 -41.91
N TRP A 119 -6.22 -14.36 -41.05
CA TRP A 119 -6.99 -14.94 -39.97
C TRP A 119 -8.42 -15.18 -40.45
N THR A 120 -8.94 -16.40 -40.28
CA THR A 120 -10.34 -16.71 -40.58
C THR A 120 -11.12 -16.92 -39.29
N ASP A 121 -12.26 -16.25 -39.20
CA ASP A 121 -13.20 -16.36 -38.09
C ASP A 121 -14.14 -17.53 -38.34
N ARG A 122 -14.26 -18.46 -37.39
CA ARG A 122 -15.21 -19.56 -37.47
C ARG A 122 -16.07 -19.59 -36.22
N SER A 123 -17.35 -19.28 -36.41
CA SER A 123 -18.40 -19.50 -35.42
C SER A 123 -18.69 -21.01 -35.32
N LEU A 124 -18.90 -21.51 -34.10
CA LEU A 124 -19.33 -22.89 -33.85
C LEU A 124 -20.80 -23.09 -34.25
#